data_AF-A0A2B4FSE2-F1
#
_entry.id   AF-A0A2B4FSE2-F1
#
_cell.length_a   1.000
_cell.length_b   1.000
_cell.length_c   1.000
_cell.angle_alpha   90.00
_cell.angle_beta   90.00
_cell.angle_gamma   90.00
#
_symmetry.space_group_name_H-M   'P 1'
#
loop_
_entity.id
_entity.type
_entity.pdbx_description
1 polymer ?
#
loop_
_entity_poly.entity_id
_entity_poly.type
_entity_poly.pdbx_seq_one_letter_code
_entity_poly.pdbx_strand_id
1 'polypeptide(L)'
;MLPATKVEKIPLDGKELIPGMYRVGIDVPAGEYKLVPNDGATGYYSLHANSTVNGLKNIISNDNFKEERYLTIQEGQYLKLNRASLLLSN
;
A
#
# COMPACT_ATOMS: atom_id res chain seq x y z
N MET A 1 17.42 -10.78 -14.62
CA MET A 1 16.70 -10.88 -13.34
C MET A 1 17.24 -9.78 -12.45
N LEU A 2 16.43 -8.76 -12.13
CA LEU A 2 16.88 -7.75 -11.15
C LEU A 2 16.83 -8.40 -9.76
N PRO A 3 17.89 -8.27 -8.95
CA PRO A 3 17.88 -8.82 -7.60
C PRO A 3 16.80 -8.11 -6.78
N ALA A 4 16.09 -8.86 -5.93
CA ALA A 4 15.22 -8.26 -4.92
C ALA A 4 16.09 -7.41 -4.00
N THR A 5 16.16 -6.12 -4.27
CA THR A 5 16.79 -5.15 -3.39
C THR A 5 16.18 -5.36 -2.02
N LYS A 6 17.03 -5.66 -1.03
CA LYS A 6 16.70 -5.65 0.39
C LYS A 6 15.82 -4.43 0.62
N VAL A 7 14.51 -4.66 0.83
CA VAL A 7 13.60 -3.60 1.24
C VAL A 7 14.13 -3.19 2.59
N GLU A 8 14.96 -2.16 2.61
CA GLU A 8 15.29 -1.45 3.84
C GLU A 8 13.93 -1.20 4.48
N LYS A 9 13.73 -1.73 5.69
CA LYS A 9 12.53 -1.42 6.48
C LYS A 9 12.42 0.09 6.42
N ILE A 10 11.47 0.59 5.65
CA ILE A 10 11.31 2.03 5.44
C ILE A 10 11.13 2.56 6.86
N PRO A 11 12.05 3.42 7.36
CA PRO A 11 11.91 3.96 8.69
C PRO A 11 10.53 4.57 8.78
N LEU A 12 9.70 4.03 9.68
CA LEU A 12 8.40 4.59 10.03
C LEU A 12 8.67 5.87 10.83
N ASP A 13 9.30 6.86 10.21
CA ASP A 13 9.55 8.18 10.80
C ASP A 13 8.23 8.96 10.96
N GLY A 14 7.10 8.30 10.69
CA GLY A 14 6.07 8.17 11.72
C GLY A 14 4.70 8.70 11.35
N LYS A 15 4.44 8.97 10.06
CA LYS A 15 3.17 9.57 9.63
C LYS A 15 2.59 9.03 8.32
N GLU A 16 3.39 8.37 7.48
CA GLU A 16 2.88 7.82 6.22
C GLU A 16 3.74 6.68 5.66
N LEU A 17 3.11 5.82 4.85
CA LEU A 17 3.77 4.92 3.91
C LEU A 17 3.81 5.56 2.54
N ILE A 18 4.98 5.53 1.91
CA ILE A 18 5.22 6.04 0.55
C ILE A 18 4.88 4.97 -0.52
N PRO A 19 4.96 5.28 -1.83
CA PRO A 19 4.80 4.27 -2.87
C PRO A 19 5.73 3.06 -2.65
N GLY A 20 5.15 1.86 -2.71
CA GLY A 20 5.85 0.63 -2.33
C GLY A 20 4.93 -0.58 -2.26
N MET A 21 5.44 -1.68 -1.72
CA MET A 21 4.69 -2.91 -1.47
C MET A 21 4.88 -3.35 -0.03
N TYR A 22 3.78 -3.62 0.66
CA TYR A 22 3.72 -3.81 2.11
C TYR A 22 2.91 -5.04 2.47
N ARG A 23 3.38 -5.81 3.46
CA ARG A 23 2.66 -6.91 4.07
C ARG A 23 1.91 -6.41 5.29
N VAL A 24 0.60 -6.58 5.30
CA VAL A 24 -0.25 -6.15 6.41
C VAL A 24 -0.10 -7.14 7.57
N GLY A 25 0.18 -6.63 8.77
CA GLY A 25 0.59 -7.38 9.96
C GLY A 25 2.11 -7.52 10.14
N ILE A 26 2.94 -7.14 9.15
CA ILE A 26 4.40 -7.21 9.24
C ILE A 26 5.06 -5.85 8.99
N ASP A 27 4.75 -5.24 7.84
CA ASP A 27 5.33 -3.96 7.44
C ASP A 27 4.40 -2.78 7.83
N VAL A 28 3.09 -3.03 7.89
CA VAL A 28 2.05 -2.08 8.34
C VAL A 28 1.00 -2.83 9.18
N PRO A 29 0.52 -2.31 10.32
CA PRO A 29 -0.58 -2.94 11.05
C PRO A 29 -1.87 -3.01 10.22
N ALA A 30 -2.75 -3.95 10.57
CA ALA A 30 -4.12 -3.93 10.05
C ALA A 30 -4.87 -2.72 10.62
N GLY A 31 -5.76 -2.14 9.82
CA GLY A 31 -6.49 -0.93 10.22
C GLY A 31 -7.18 -0.22 9.06
N GLU A 32 -7.83 0.90 9.38
CA GLU A 32 -8.33 1.84 8.39
C GLU A 32 -7.41 3.05 8.32
N TYR A 33 -7.02 3.41 7.11
CA TYR A 33 -6.06 4.48 6.86
C TYR A 33 -6.54 5.41 5.76
N LYS A 34 -6.10 6.66 5.82
CA LYS A 34 -6.33 7.61 4.75
C LYS A 34 -5.29 7.41 3.66
N LEU A 35 -5.77 7.28 2.43
CA LEU A 35 -4.99 7.17 1.21
C LEU A 35 -5.03 8.50 0.45
N VAL A 36 -3.86 9.03 0.12
CA VAL A 36 -3.67 10.36 -0.48
C VAL A 36 -2.92 10.22 -1.80
N PRO A 37 -3.38 10.83 -2.90
CA PRO A 37 -2.64 10.83 -4.17
C PRO A 37 -1.48 11.82 -4.11
N ASN A 38 -0.34 11.47 -4.70
CA ASN A 38 0.87 12.29 -4.64
C ASN A 38 0.93 13.29 -5.81
N ASP A 39 1.45 14.48 -5.56
CA ASP A 39 1.84 15.49 -6.56
C ASP A 39 0.78 15.84 -7.61
N GLY A 40 -0.51 15.81 -7.24
CA GLY A 40 -1.63 16.11 -8.15
C GLY A 40 -1.82 15.06 -9.26
N ALA A 41 -1.14 13.92 -9.18
CA ALA A 41 -1.30 12.81 -10.09
C ALA A 41 -2.52 11.95 -9.72
N THR A 42 -2.98 11.12 -10.65
CA THR A 42 -3.88 10.02 -10.32
C THR A 42 -3.09 8.96 -9.55
N GLY A 43 -3.38 8.82 -8.26
CA GLY A 43 -2.84 7.79 -7.39
C GLY A 43 -3.42 6.43 -7.74
N TYR A 44 -2.68 5.37 -7.39
CA TYR A 44 -3.14 4.00 -7.56
C TYR A 44 -2.79 3.15 -6.34
N TYR A 45 -3.72 2.28 -5.97
CA TYR A 45 -3.45 1.20 -5.04
C TYR A 45 -3.98 -0.12 -5.58
N SER A 46 -3.41 -1.21 -5.08
CA SER A 46 -4.00 -2.53 -5.20
C SER A 46 -3.78 -3.32 -3.92
N LEU A 47 -4.84 -3.94 -3.43
CA LEU A 47 -4.87 -4.79 -2.26
C LEU A 47 -5.07 -6.24 -2.70
N HIS A 48 -4.24 -7.14 -2.18
CA HIS A 48 -4.20 -8.54 -2.59
C HIS A 48 -4.40 -9.47 -1.40
N ALA A 49 -5.01 -10.63 -1.64
CA ALA A 49 -5.26 -11.63 -0.59
C ALA A 49 -4.01 -12.42 -0.19
N ASN A 50 -3.00 -12.48 -1.06
CA ASN A 50 -1.69 -13.10 -0.78
C ASN A 50 -0.55 -12.46 -1.60
N SER A 51 0.66 -12.99 -1.47
CA SER A 51 1.89 -12.46 -2.10
C SER A 51 1.92 -12.54 -3.64
N THR A 52 0.95 -13.16 -4.29
CA THR A 52 0.90 -13.33 -5.75
C THR A 52 0.34 -12.08 -6.43
N VAL A 53 1.11 -11.00 -6.41
CA VAL A 53 0.67 -9.64 -6.84
C VAL A 53 0.42 -9.52 -8.35
N ASN A 54 0.89 -10.47 -9.16
CA ASN A 54 0.73 -10.47 -10.62
C ASN A 54 -0.45 -11.33 -11.14
N GLY A 55 -1.23 -11.96 -10.26
CA GLY A 55 -2.40 -12.74 -10.65
C GLY A 55 -3.70 -11.94 -10.50
N LEU A 56 -4.43 -11.71 -11.60
CA LEU A 56 -5.75 -11.05 -11.57
C LEU A 56 -6.74 -11.70 -10.59
N LYS A 57 -6.57 -13.00 -10.30
CA LYS A 57 -7.41 -13.76 -9.34
C LYS A 57 -7.14 -13.44 -7.86
N ASN A 58 -6.15 -12.60 -7.55
CA ASN A 58 -5.70 -12.33 -6.17
C ASN A 58 -6.02 -10.90 -5.70
N ILE A 59 -6.60 -10.07 -6.56
CA ILE A 59 -6.94 -8.68 -6.21
C ILE A 59 -8.24 -8.68 -5.39
N ILE A 60 -8.18 -8.13 -4.17
CA ILE A 60 -9.35 -7.84 -3.34
C ILE A 60 -9.99 -6.54 -3.80
N SER A 61 -9.17 -5.50 -3.98
CA SER A 61 -9.60 -4.21 -4.49
C SER A 61 -8.44 -3.45 -5.09
N ASN A 62 -8.72 -2.61 -6.07
CA ASN A 62 -7.76 -1.68 -6.63
C ASN A 62 -8.52 -0.48 -7.20
N ASP A 63 -7.88 0.68 -7.21
CA ASP A 63 -8.48 1.85 -7.83
C ASP A 63 -7.42 2.84 -8.32
N ASN A 64 -7.80 3.62 -9.34
CA ASN A 64 -7.12 4.85 -9.74
C ASN A 64 -7.93 6.02 -9.19
N PHE A 65 -7.33 6.86 -8.36
CA PHE A 65 -8.05 7.89 -7.62
C PHE A 65 -7.34 9.25 -7.67
N LYS A 66 -8.14 10.33 -7.59
CA LYS A 66 -7.64 11.72 -7.62
C LYS A 66 -7.88 12.48 -6.33
N GLU A 67 -8.76 11.98 -5.47
CA GLU A 67 -9.12 12.58 -4.19
C GLU A 67 -8.82 11.60 -3.06
N GLU A 68 -8.61 12.13 -1.85
CA GLU A 68 -8.38 11.32 -0.65
C GLU A 68 -9.51 10.30 -0.42
N ARG A 69 -9.18 9.11 0.07
CA ARG A 69 -10.18 8.14 0.56
C ARG A 69 -9.66 7.30 1.71
N TYR A 70 -10.56 6.56 2.33
CA TYR A 70 -10.21 5.57 3.35
C TYR A 70 -10.05 4.19 2.72
N LEU A 71 -9.04 3.46 3.20
CA LEU A 71 -8.76 2.09 2.82
C LEU A 71 -8.60 1.26 4.09
N THR A 72 -9.45 0.26 4.26
CA THR A 72 -9.30 -0.76 5.29
C THR A 72 -8.40 -1.89 4.78
N ILE A 73 -7.39 -2.25 5.55
CA ILE A 73 -6.48 -3.35 5.28
C ILE A 73 -6.44 -4.33 6.46
N GLN A 74 -6.34 -5.62 6.17
CA GLN A 74 -6.41 -6.72 7.15
C GLN A 74 -5.14 -7.55 7.14
N GLU A 75 -4.81 -8.18 8.26
CA GLU A 75 -3.63 -9.03 8.41
C GLU A 75 -3.56 -10.12 7.32
N GLY A 76 -2.36 -10.35 6.80
CA GLY A 76 -2.12 -11.33 5.73
C GLY A 76 -2.37 -10.78 4.32
N GLN A 77 -2.95 -9.59 4.18
CA GLN A 77 -3.08 -8.92 2.90
C GLN A 77 -1.76 -8.27 2.45
N TYR A 78 -1.70 -7.94 1.16
CA TYR A 78 -0.56 -7.27 0.55
C TYR A 78 -1.04 -5.99 -0.13
N LEU A 79 -0.52 -4.85 0.32
CA LEU A 79 -0.83 -3.54 -0.22
C LEU A 79 0.28 -3.10 -1.17
N LYS A 80 -0.10 -2.67 -2.37
CA LYS A 80 0.79 -1.95 -3.29
C LYS A 80 0.28 -0.53 -3.49
N LEU A 81 1.17 0.43 -3.35
CA LEU A 81 0.94 1.85 -3.57
C LEU A 81 1.76 2.35 -4.76
N ASN A 82 1.17 3.17 -5.61
CA ASN A 82 1.84 3.84 -6.71
C ASN A 82 1.32 5.27 -6.83
N ARG A 83 2.22 6.27 -6.80
CA ARG A 83 1.87 7.71 -6.76
C ARG A 83 0.83 8.03 -5.68
N ALA A 84 0.93 7.33 -4.56
CA ALA A 84 0.00 7.42 -3.46
C ALA A 84 0.75 7.16 -2.15
N SER A 85 0.33 7.83 -1.10
CA SER A 85 0.77 7.63 0.27
C SER A 85 -0.39 7.17 1.14
N LEU A 86 -0.09 6.38 2.16
CA LEU A 86 -1.05 5.93 3.17
C LEU A 86 -0.68 6.54 4.52
N LEU A 87 -1.51 7.44 5.04
CA LEU A 87 -1.25 8.12 6.31
C LEU A 87 -1.48 7.17 7.48
N LEU A 88 -0.48 7.07 8.35
CA LEU A 88 -0.54 6.28 9.57
C LEU A 88 -1.09 7.14 10.69
N SER A 89 -2.18 6.70 11.30
CA SER A 89 -2.73 7.36 12.49
C SER A 89 -1.71 7.28 13.63
N ASN A 90 -1.39 8.43 14.23
CA ASN A 90 -0.53 8.55 15.42
C ASN A 90 -1.09 7.79 16.63
#